data_AF-A0A933LP70-F1
#
_entry.id   AF-A0A933LP70-F1
#
_cell.length_a   1.000
_cell.length_b   1.000
_cell.length_c   1.000
_cell.angle_alpha   90.00
_cell.angle_beta   90.00
_cell.angle_gamma   90.00
#
_symmetry.space_group_name_H-M   'P 1'
#
loop_
_entity.id
_entity.type
_entity.pdbx_description
1 polymer ?
#
loop_
_entity_poly.entity_id
_entity_poly.type
_entity_poly.pdbx_seq_one_letter_code
_entity_poly.pdbx_strand_id
1 'polypeptide(L)' 'MRYPARMGKLTVDTLRTLAKAQGLELSDEELTALLPLVEAGRNGLAAIRDIPPETEPASQYRIF' A
#
# COMPACT_ATOMS: atom_id res chain seq x y z
N MET A 1 -2.75 10.32 7.54
CA MET A 1 -1.39 10.29 6.94
C MET A 1 -1.52 10.47 5.44
N ARG A 2 -0.95 11.53 4.86
CA ARG A 2 -1.01 11.84 3.43
C ARG A 2 0.22 11.18 2.77
N TYR A 3 0.05 10.07 2.07
CA TYR A 3 1.17 9.38 1.42
C TYR A 3 1.75 10.26 0.29
N PRO A 4 3.09 10.46 0.23
CA PRO A 4 3.71 11.33 -0.76
C PRO A 4 3.42 10.86 -2.19
N ALA A 5 3.10 11.81 -3.08
CA ALA A 5 2.63 11.56 -4.44
C ALA A 5 3.69 11.02 -5.41
N ARG A 6 4.98 11.06 -5.05
CA ARG A 6 6.05 10.38 -5.80
C ARG A 6 6.53 9.18 -5.02
N MET A 7 5.88 8.07 -5.26
CA MET A 7 6.31 6.79 -4.75
C MET A 7 7.46 6.34 -5.66
N GLY A 8 8.71 6.46 -5.20
CA GLY A 8 9.91 6.10 -5.95
C GLY A 8 9.86 4.66 -6.50
N LYS A 9 10.73 4.36 -7.46
CA LYS A 9 10.84 3.02 -8.06
C LYS A 9 10.99 1.99 -6.94
N LEU A 10 10.15 0.95 -6.95
CA LEU A 10 10.29 -0.15 -6.00
C LEU A 10 11.52 -0.97 -6.42
N THR A 11 12.40 -1.24 -5.47
CA THR A 11 13.58 -2.09 -5.70
C THR A 11 13.59 -3.24 -4.71
N VAL A 12 14.34 -4.29 -5.02
CA VAL A 12 14.56 -5.43 -4.12
C VAL A 12 15.12 -4.95 -2.78
N ASP A 13 16.02 -3.96 -2.77
CA ASP A 13 16.55 -3.38 -1.53
C ASP A 13 15.48 -2.67 -0.70
N THR A 14 14.57 -1.93 -1.36
CA THR A 14 13.43 -1.33 -0.67
C THR A 14 12.55 -2.39 -0.01
N LEU A 15 12.28 -3.49 -0.71
CA LEU A 15 11.53 -4.62 -0.15
C LEU A 15 12.28 -5.29 1.00
N ARG A 16 13.59 -5.46 0.89
CA ARG A 16 14.45 -6.01 1.94
C ARG A 16 14.37 -5.17 3.22
N THR A 17 14.44 -3.85 3.10
CA THR A 17 14.31 -2.94 4.24
C THR A 17 12.94 -3.06 4.90
N LEU A 18 11.86 -3.13 4.11
CA LEU A 18 10.50 -3.27 4.63
C LEU A 18 10.27 -4.63 5.29
N ALA A 19 10.77 -5.72 4.69
CA ALA A 19 10.68 -7.06 5.25
C ALA A 19 11.37 -7.11 6.62
N LYS A 20 12.60 -6.59 6.72
CA LYS A 20 13.33 -6.49 7.99
C LYS A 20 12.60 -5.66 9.04
N ALA A 21 11.98 -4.55 8.66
CA ALA A 21 11.19 -3.72 9.59
C ALA A 21 9.99 -4.47 10.17
N GLN A 22 9.48 -5.47 9.44
CA GLN A 22 8.40 -6.36 9.89
C GLN A 22 8.91 -7.66 10.54
N GLY A 23 10.22 -7.79 10.75
CA GLY A 23 10.83 -9.01 11.32
C GLY A 23 10.85 -10.19 10.36
N LEU A 24 10.68 -9.96 9.06
CA LEU A 24 10.75 -11.00 8.03
C LEU A 24 12.17 -11.08 7.46
N GLU A 25 12.78 -12.25 7.57
CA GLU A 25 14.02 -12.58 6.86
C GLU A 25 13.67 -13.33 5.57
N LEU A 26 13.59 -12.56 4.48
CA LEU A 26 13.32 -13.09 3.14
C LEU A 26 14.62 -13.22 2.35
N SER A 27 14.74 -14.28 1.56
CA SER A 27 15.85 -14.47 0.63
C SER A 27 15.75 -13.50 -0.56
N ASP A 28 16.85 -13.29 -1.27
CA ASP A 28 16.87 -12.46 -2.47
C ASP A 28 15.95 -13.00 -3.58
N GLU A 29 15.78 -14.33 -3.64
CA GLU A 29 14.89 -15.01 -4.57
C GLU A 29 13.42 -14.73 -4.22
N GLU A 30 13.06 -14.83 -2.94
CA GLU A 30 11.71 -14.51 -2.45
C GLU A 30 11.38 -13.04 -2.67
N LEU A 31 12.32 -12.14 -2.37
CA LEU A 31 12.14 -10.70 -2.59
C LEU A 31 11.97 -10.37 -4.09
N THR A 32 12.71 -11.05 -4.96
CA THR A 32 12.59 -10.88 -6.42
C THR A 32 11.24 -11.38 -6.92
N ALA A 33 10.76 -12.51 -6.41
CA ALA A 33 9.44 -13.05 -6.73
C ALA A 33 8.29 -12.16 -6.22
N LEU A 34 8.47 -11.49 -5.08
CA LEU A 34 7.48 -10.58 -4.50
C LEU A 34 7.42 -9.23 -5.21
N LEU A 35 8.51 -8.76 -5.81
CA LEU A 35 8.59 -7.47 -6.48
C LEU A 35 7.43 -7.20 -7.47
N PRO A 36 7.14 -8.07 -8.46
CA PRO A 36 6.04 -7.84 -9.40
C PRO A 36 4.66 -7.80 -8.73
N LEU A 37 4.45 -8.58 -7.66
CA LEU A 37 3.18 -8.59 -6.92
C LEU A 37 2.95 -7.27 -6.19
N VAL A 38 4.00 -6.73 -5.56
CA VAL A 38 3.91 -5.46 -4.85
C VAL A 38 3.78 -4.30 -5.84
N GLU A 39 4.45 -4.35 -6.99
CA GLU A 39 4.25 -3.37 -8.06
C GLU A 39 2.83 -3.38 -8.62
N ALA A 40 2.25 -4.57 -8.87
CA ALA A 40 0.87 -4.71 -9.31
C ALA A 40 -0.11 -4.15 -8.26
N GLY A 41 0.09 -4.46 -6.98
CA GLY A 41 -0.72 -3.92 -5.89
C GLY A 41 -0.62 -2.39 -5.77
N ARG A 42 0.58 -1.82 -5.92
CA ARG A 42 0.80 -0.37 -5.95
C ARG A 42 0.05 0.29 -7.11
N ASN A 43 0.09 -0.30 -8.30
CA ASN A 43 -0.60 0.21 -9.48
C ASN A 43 -2.12 0.11 -9.32
N GLY A 44 -2.63 -1.00 -8.80
CA GLY A 44 -4.06 -1.18 -8.49
C GLY A 44 -4.55 -0.15 -7.47
N LEU A 45 -3.83 0.06 -6.37
CA LEU A 45 -4.17 1.07 -5.36
C LEU A 45 -4.07 2.51 -5.91
N ALA A 46 -3.12 2.78 -6.81
CA ALA A 46 -3.06 4.07 -7.48
C ALA A 46 -4.28 4.31 -8.38
N ALA A 47 -4.80 3.27 -9.04
CA ALA A 47 -6.03 3.36 -9.82
C ALA A 47 -7.29 3.57 -8.96
N ILE A 48 -7.24 3.16 -7.69
CA ILE A 48 -8.34 3.30 -6.72
C ILE A 48 -8.40 4.71 -6.10
N ARG A 49 -7.43 5.60 -6.35
CA ARG A 49 -7.40 6.95 -5.75
C ARG A 49 -8.57 7.88 -6.08
N ASP A 50 -9.46 7.48 -6.99
CA ASP A 50 -10.71 8.19 -7.28
C ASP A 50 -11.90 7.73 -6.40
N ILE A 51 -11.69 6.88 -5.39
CA ILE A 51 -12.73 6.67 -4.36
C ILE A 51 -12.91 7.99 -3.60
N PRO A 52 -14.07 8.64 -3.69
CA PRO A 52 -14.36 9.82 -2.88
C PRO A 52 -14.14 9.43 -1.41
N PRO A 53 -13.48 10.26 -0.58
CA PRO A 53 -13.55 10.03 0.86
C PRO A 53 -15.02 9.90 1.23
N GLU A 54 -15.41 8.85 1.96
CA GLU A 54 -16.78 8.70 2.46
C GLU A 54 -17.11 9.96 3.28
N THR A 55 -17.73 10.94 2.65
CA THR A 55 -18.20 12.18 3.25
C THR A 55 -19.66 12.03 3.67
N GLU A 56 -20.00 10.94 4.35
CA GLU A 56 -21.28 10.84 5.02
C GLU A 56 -21.16 9.88 6.22
N PRO A 57 -21.16 10.36 7.47
CA PRO A 57 -21.48 9.50 8.58
C PRO A 57 -22.95 9.10 8.42
N ALA A 58 -23.20 7.85 8.03
CA ALA A 58 -24.52 7.24 7.92
C ALA A 58 -25.20 7.03 9.29
N SER A 59 -25.18 8.02 10.18
CA SER A 59 -25.72 7.92 11.53
C SER A 59 -26.14 9.30 12.07
N GLN A 60 -27.22 9.85 11.52
CA GLN A 60 -28.07 10.81 12.24
C GLN A 60 -29.53 10.37 12.19
N TYR A 61 -29.83 9.17 12.71
CA TYR A 61 -31.19 8.91 13.17
C TYR A 61 -31.36 9.61 14.53
N ARG A 62 -31.91 10.84 14.51
CA ARG A 62 -32.54 11.41 15.72
C ARG A 62 -33.87 10.68 15.91
N ILE A 63 -33.94 9.86 16.95
CA ILE A 63 -35.20 9.33 17.46
C ILE A 63 -35.82 10.47 18.30
N PHE A 64 -36.99 10.95 17.89
CA PHE A 64 -37.82 11.87 18.67
C PHE A 64 -38.70 11.07 19.64
#